data_AF-A0A2L1VED0-F1
#
_entry.id   AF-A0A2L1VED0-F1
#
_cell.length_a   1.000
_cell.length_b   1.000
_cell.length_c   1.000
_cell.angle_alpha   90.00
_cell.angle_beta   90.00
_cell.angle_gamma   90.00
#
_symmetry.space_group_name_H-M   'P 1'
#
loop_
_entity.id
_entity.type
_entity.pdbx_description
1 polymer ?
#
loop_
_entity_poly.entity_id
_entity_poly.type
_entity_poly.pdbx_seq_one_letter_code
_entity_poly.pdbx_strand_id
1 'polypeptide(L)'
;MGEFKVGDKVVFKYESMPKDLMTIEYVSLDGSCVDVIESQYPLLAETLSFARKEEIAAGHRIDCETLDHEENHISPHCKSRDV
;
A
#
# COMPACT_ATOMS: atom_id res chain seq x y z
N MET A 1 -9.24 -16.44 7.57
CA MET A 1 -8.63 -15.09 7.58
C MET A 1 -7.89 -14.98 8.89
N GLY A 2 -6.59 -14.69 8.88
CA GLY A 2 -5.81 -14.64 10.12
C GLY A 2 -6.31 -13.51 11.02
N GLU A 3 -6.43 -13.78 12.32
CA GLU A 3 -6.71 -12.75 13.31
C GLU A 3 -5.56 -11.74 13.34
N PHE A 4 -5.90 -10.45 13.27
CA PHE A 4 -4.94 -9.37 13.45
C PHE A 4 -4.36 -9.40 14.87
N LYS A 5 -3.09 -9.03 15.00
CA LYS A 5 -2.41 -8.93 16.30
C LYS A 5 -1.82 -7.55 16.49
N VAL A 6 -1.68 -7.16 17.76
CA VAL A 6 -0.96 -5.94 18.14
C VAL A 6 0.48 -6.01 17.60
N GLY A 7 0.90 -4.94 16.93
CA GLY A 7 2.17 -4.84 16.24
C GLY A 7 2.17 -5.25 14.77
N ASP A 8 1.08 -5.84 14.26
CA ASP A 8 0.98 -6.13 12.83
C ASP A 8 0.91 -4.84 12.01
N LYS A 9 1.56 -4.89 10.85
CA LYS A 9 1.54 -3.81 9.86
C LYS A 9 0.42 -4.07 8.85
N VAL A 10 -0.48 -3.10 8.72
CA VAL A 10 -1.69 -3.18 7.89
C VAL A 10 -1.83 -1.96 7.00
N VAL A 11 -2.57 -2.15 5.92
CA VAL A 11 -2.94 -1.10 4.95
C VAL A 11 -4.42 -1.21 4.66
N PHE A 12 -5.03 -0.12 4.18
CA PHE A 12 -6.42 -0.18 3.73
C PHE A 12 -6.57 -1.07 2.50
N LYS A 13 -7.64 -1.85 2.43
CA LYS A 13 -7.95 -2.71 1.28
C LYS A 13 -8.31 -1.89 0.04
N TYR A 14 -9.06 -0.81 0.24
CA TYR A 14 -9.62 0.00 -0.82
C TYR A 14 -8.63 1.07 -1.29
N GLU A 15 -8.52 1.25 -2.61
CA GLU A 15 -7.64 2.24 -3.24
C GLU A 15 -8.07 3.68 -2.97
N SER A 16 -9.35 3.89 -2.65
CA SER A 16 -9.90 5.21 -2.30
C SER A 16 -9.48 5.70 -0.91
N MET A 17 -8.84 4.83 -0.12
CA MET A 17 -8.33 5.15 1.20
C MET A 17 -6.83 5.48 1.14
N PRO A 18 -6.31 6.25 2.12
CA PRO A 18 -4.91 6.58 2.17
C PRO A 18 -4.04 5.32 2.14
N LYS A 19 -2.94 5.41 1.38
CA LYS A 19 -2.00 4.34 1.12
C LYS A 19 -0.90 4.24 2.20
N ASP A 20 -1.22 4.73 3.39
CA ASP A 20 -0.28 4.78 4.51
C ASP A 20 -0.19 3.43 5.22
N LEU A 21 1.02 3.13 5.66
CA LEU A 21 1.30 1.92 6.40
C LEU A 21 0.99 2.16 7.88
N MET A 22 0.08 1.37 8.43
CA MET A 22 -0.42 1.53 9.80
C MET A 22 0.02 0.36 10.67
N THR A 23 0.20 0.62 11.96
CA THR A 23 0.57 -0.39 12.96
C THR A 23 -0.55 -0.56 13.96
N ILE A 24 -0.98 -1.80 14.16
CA ILE A 24 -2.05 -2.12 15.12
C ILE A 24 -1.56 -1.92 16.55
N GLU A 25 -2.27 -1.09 17.31
CA GLU A 25 -2.03 -0.86 18.73
C GLU A 25 -2.95 -1.75 19.60
N TYR A 26 -4.20 -1.91 19.16
CA TYR A 26 -5.20 -2.64 19.92
C TYR A 26 -6.14 -3.41 18.98
N VAL A 27 -6.62 -4.55 19.45
CA VAL A 27 -7.59 -5.39 18.76
C VAL A 27 -8.78 -5.59 19.68
N SER A 28 -9.99 -5.36 19.18
CA SER A 28 -11.21 -5.58 19.97
C SER A 28 -11.35 -7.06 20.35
N LEU A 29 -12.05 -7.33 21.45
CA LEU A 29 -12.29 -8.70 21.95
C LEU A 29 -12.93 -9.62 20.90
N ASP A 30 -13.71 -9.05 20.00
CA ASP A 30 -14.43 -9.75 18.93
C ASP A 30 -13.63 -9.79 17.60
N GLY A 31 -12.50 -9.08 17.53
CA GLY A 31 -11.67 -8.95 16.32
C GLY A 31 -12.28 -8.10 15.20
N SER A 32 -13.49 -7.56 15.40
CA SER A 32 -14.22 -6.76 14.42
C SER A 32 -13.62 -5.37 14.18
N CYS A 33 -12.94 -4.80 15.19
CA CYS A 33 -12.33 -3.46 15.13
C CYS A 33 -10.90 -3.50 15.65
N VAL A 34 -10.05 -2.66 15.07
CA VAL A 34 -8.67 -2.48 15.50
C VAL A 34 -8.36 -1.00 15.64
N ASP A 35 -7.60 -0.64 16.65
CA ASP A 35 -7.00 0.69 16.75
C ASP A 35 -5.58 0.63 16.19
N VAL A 36 -5.22 1.66 15.44
CA VAL A 36 -3.89 1.82 14.86
C VAL A 36 -3.26 3.10 15.40
N ILE A 37 -1.95 3.08 15.60
CA ILE A 37 -1.20 4.22 16.16
C ILE A 37 -1.37 5.49 15.31
N GLU A 38 -1.53 5.30 14.00
CA GLU A 38 -1.60 6.36 13.00
C GLU A 38 -3.00 7.02 12.91
N SER A 39 -4.02 6.47 13.59
CA SER A 39 -5.40 6.95 13.54
C SER A 39 -5.93 7.25 14.94
N GLN A 40 -6.67 8.35 15.06
CA GLN A 40 -7.38 8.67 16.31
C GLN A 40 -8.69 7.89 16.50
N TYR A 41 -9.13 7.15 15.49
CA TYR A 41 -10.39 6.42 15.50
C TYR A 41 -10.20 4.93 15.20
N PRO A 42 -11.01 4.05 15.83
CA PRO A 42 -11.03 2.62 15.53
C PRO A 42 -11.40 2.37 14.07
N LEU A 43 -10.70 1.43 13.45
CA LEU A 43 -10.93 0.99 12.08
C LEU A 43 -11.57 -0.39 12.08
N LEU A 44 -12.44 -0.64 11.10
CA LEU A 44 -13.04 -1.96 10.91
C LEU A 44 -12.01 -2.92 10.31
N ALA A 45 -11.84 -4.08 10.94
CA ALA A 45 -10.89 -5.10 10.51
C ALA A 45 -11.12 -5.55 9.05
N GLU A 46 -12.38 -5.56 8.58
CA GLU A 46 -12.74 -5.93 7.20
C GLU A 46 -12.20 -4.97 6.13
N THR A 47 -11.94 -3.72 6.52
CA THR A 47 -11.44 -2.67 5.61
C THR A 47 -9.92 -2.68 5.48
N LEU A 48 -9.25 -3.52 6.28
CA LEU A 48 -7.82 -3.62 6.38
C LEU A 48 -7.29 -4.90 5.73
N SER A 49 -6.03 -4.89 5.36
CA SER A 49 -5.29 -6.04 4.85
C SER A 49 -3.85 -5.99 5.36
N PHE A 50 -3.23 -7.16 5.54
CA PHE A 50 -1.83 -7.24 5.94
C PHE A 50 -0.95 -6.57 4.89
N ALA A 51 -0.03 -5.71 5.36
CA ALA A 51 0.96 -5.10 4.50
C ALA A 51 1.91 -6.19 3.95
N ARG A 52 2.23 -6.11 2.66
CA ARG A 52 3.24 -6.97 2.04
C ARG A 52 4.62 -6.63 2.59
N LYS A 53 5.53 -7.59 2.55
CA LYS A 53 6.92 -7.39 3.02
C LYS A 53 7.62 -6.23 2.33
N GLU A 54 7.35 -6.02 1.04
CA GLU A 54 7.89 -4.90 0.26
C GLU A 54 7.36 -3.56 0.76
N GLU A 55 6.07 -3.46 1.07
CA GLU A 55 5.44 -2.26 1.61
C GLU A 55 5.98 -1.92 3.00
N ILE A 56 6.19 -2.96 3.83
CA ILE A 56 6.82 -2.81 5.15
C ILE A 56 8.26 -2.30 5.02
N ALA A 57 9.01 -2.79 4.04
CA ALA A 57 10.39 -2.36 3.80
C ALA A 57 10.47 -0.92 3.24
N ALA A 58 9.52 -0.51 2.39
CA ALA A 58 9.44 0.85 1.89
C ALA A 58 8.84 1.84 2.91
N GLY A 59 8.11 1.36 3.91
CA GLY A 59 7.43 2.19 4.91
C GLY A 59 6.16 2.87 4.40
N HIS A 60 5.72 2.54 3.17
CA HIS A 60 4.48 3.02 2.57
C HIS A 60 3.88 1.92 1.69
N ARG A 61 2.58 1.98 1.37
CA ARG A 61 1.97 1.06 0.40
C ARG A 61 2.61 1.30 -0.96
N ILE A 62 3.13 0.24 -1.55
CA ILE A 62 3.69 0.26 -2.90
C ILE A 62 2.55 -0.19 -3.79
N ASP A 63 1.92 0.78 -4.47
CA ASP A 63 1.15 0.43 -5.65
C ASP A 63 2.18 0.05 -6.71
N CYS A 64 2.26 -1.24 -7.03
CA CYS A 64 2.90 -1.66 -8.25
C CYS A 64 1.99 -1.25 -9.41
N GLU A 65 1.91 0.05 -9.69
CA GLU A 65 1.82 0.48 -11.06
C GLU A 65 3.09 -0.06 -11.71
N THR A 66 2.97 -1.19 -12.40
CA THR A 66 3.84 -1.47 -13.53
C THR A 66 3.73 -0.25 -14.43
N LEU A 67 4.58 0.75 -14.15
CA LEU A 67 5.10 1.63 -15.16
C LEU A 67 5.77 0.70 -16.15
N ASP A 68 4.97 0.21 -17.08
CA ASP A 68 5.40 -0.18 -18.40
C ASP A 68 5.96 1.11 -19.04
N HIS A 69 7.10 1.57 -18.51
CA HIS A 69 8.04 2.32 -19.29
C HIS A 69 8.67 1.27 -20.22
N GLU A 70 7.93 0.89 -21.27
CA GLU A 70 8.60 0.76 -22.54
C GLU A 70 9.18 2.15 -22.84
N GLU A 71 10.37 2.41 -22.29
CA GLU A 71 11.32 3.34 -22.86
C GLU A 71 11.55 2.83 -24.29
N ASN A 72 10.70 3.27 -25.20
CA ASN A 72 10.94 3.17 -26.62
C ASN A 72 11.98 4.24 -26.97
N HIS A 73 13.18 4.03 -26.45
CA HIS A 73 14.41 4.71 -26.83
C HIS A 73 14.82 4.22 -28.23
N ILE A 74 13.95 4.37 -29.24
CA ILE A 74 14.39 4.33 -30.64
C ILE A 74 14.98 5.70 -30.95
N SER A 75 16.26 5.84 -30.64
CA SER A 75 17.13 6.70 -31.43
C SER A 75 18.36 5.91 -31.82
N PRO A 76 18.46 5.54 -33.11
CA PRO A 76 19.73 5.75 -33.78
C PRO A 76 19.51 6.08 -35.27
N HIS A 77 19.25 7.35 -35.61
CA HIS A 77 19.24 7.92 -36.98
C HIS A 77 17.89 8.35 -37.62
N CYS A 78 17.02 9.08 -36.92
CA CYS A 78 16.12 9.97 -37.65
C CYS A 78 16.88 11.27 -37.98
N LYS A 79 17.59 11.26 -39.11
CA LYS A 79 18.09 12.48 -39.75
C LYS A 79 16.86 13.31 -40.16
N SER A 80 16.48 14.28 -39.34
CA SER A 80 15.69 15.42 -39.80
C SER A 80 16.57 16.19 -40.79
N ARG A 81 16.51 15.80 -42.06
CA ARG A 81 17.04 16.59 -43.16
C ARG A 81 15.89 17.48 -43.59
N ASP A 82 15.95 18.74 -43.20
CA ASP A 82 15.20 19.83 -43.83
C ASP A 82 15.24 19.66 -45.36
N VAL A 83 14.06 19.50 -45.96
CA VAL A 83 13.77 19.75 -47.38
C VAL A 83 12.36 20.30 -47.53
#